data_AF-A0A8H9MXU0-F1
#
_entry.id   AF-A0A8H9MXU0-F1
#
_cell.length_a   1.000
_cell.length_b   1.000
_cell.length_c   1.000
_cell.angle_alpha   90.00
_cell.angle_beta   90.00
_cell.angle_gamma   90.00
#
_symmetry.space_group_name_H-M   'P 1'
#
loop_
_entity.id
_entity.type
_entity.pdbx_description
1 polymer ?
#
loop_
_entity_poly.entity_id
_entity_poly.type
_entity_poly.pdbx_seq_one_letter_code
_entity_poly.pdbx_strand_id
1 'polypeptide(L)'
;MAHSQKLKAGDTFPTLEATTLDGTKVRLGQPQGDATWQAVFVYRGKHCPLCTKYLNEIETYKQVFSDAGVDILAVSGDSKQQLEQHLEKLDISFPIAYGLTEQQMKTLG
;
A
#
# COMPACT_ATOMS: atom_id res chain seq x y z
N MET A 1 8.62 16.71 -22.13
CA MET A 1 8.76 15.62 -21.15
C MET A 1 8.11 16.10 -19.87
N ALA A 2 7.10 15.42 -19.34
CA ALA A 2 6.46 15.83 -18.09
C ALA A 2 7.41 15.49 -16.93
N HIS A 3 7.81 16.49 -16.14
CA HIS A 3 8.57 16.27 -14.92
C HIS A 3 7.71 15.51 -13.91
N SER A 4 8.18 14.36 -13.42
CA SER A 4 7.55 13.67 -12.28
C SER A 4 7.68 14.58 -11.06
N GLN A 5 6.55 15.02 -10.51
CA GLN A 5 6.49 15.79 -9.28
C GLN A 5 6.44 14.80 -8.11
N LYS A 6 7.59 14.58 -7.50
CA LYS A 6 7.71 13.69 -6.33
C LYS A 6 7.36 14.44 -5.06
N LEU A 7 6.72 13.74 -4.13
CA LEU A 7 6.53 14.21 -2.76
C LEU A 7 7.89 14.44 -2.10
N LYS A 8 8.04 15.56 -1.39
CA LYS A 8 9.22 15.84 -0.57
C LYS A 8 8.94 15.46 0.88
N ALA A 9 10.00 15.10 1.60
CA ALA A 9 9.89 14.84 3.03
C ALA A 9 9.37 16.10 3.75
N GLY A 10 8.33 15.93 4.58
CA GLY A 10 7.66 17.02 5.28
C GLY A 10 6.48 17.65 4.52
N ASP A 11 6.26 17.28 3.24
CA ASP A 11 5.06 17.71 2.53
C ASP A 11 3.80 17.09 3.16
N THR A 12 2.67 17.80 3.06
CA THR A 12 1.37 17.24 3.44
C THR A 12 1.05 16.07 2.50
N PHE A 13 0.79 14.89 3.07
CA PHE A 13 0.45 13.71 2.30
C PHE A 13 -0.88 13.91 1.56
N PRO A 14 -0.98 13.59 0.25
CA PRO A 14 -2.20 13.81 -0.52
C PRO A 14 -3.34 12.95 0.01
N THR A 15 -4.56 13.48 -0.09
CA THR A 15 -5.77 12.73 0.27
C THR A 15 -6.11 11.74 -0.82
N LEU A 16 -5.79 10.46 -0.59
CA LEU A 16 -6.03 9.37 -1.54
C LEU A 16 -6.77 8.23 -0.84
N GLU A 17 -7.67 7.60 -1.57
CA GLU A 17 -8.42 6.42 -1.11
C GLU A 17 -8.16 5.24 -2.04
N ALA A 18 -8.10 4.05 -1.44
CA ALA A 18 -8.05 2.76 -2.14
C ALA A 18 -9.12 1.82 -1.57
N THR A 19 -9.28 0.66 -2.18
CA THR A 19 -10.32 -0.32 -1.79
C THR A 19 -9.66 -1.60 -1.34
N THR A 20 -10.06 -2.10 -0.17
CA THR A 20 -9.66 -3.41 0.35
C THR A 20 -10.55 -4.51 -0.25
N LEU A 21 -10.19 -5.78 -0.06
CA LEU A 21 -10.90 -6.91 -0.68
C LEU A 21 -12.34 -7.10 -0.19
N ASP A 22 -12.59 -6.79 1.07
CA ASP A 22 -13.90 -6.71 1.72
C ASP A 22 -14.74 -5.52 1.22
N GLY A 23 -14.16 -4.65 0.39
CA GLY A 23 -14.83 -3.50 -0.21
C GLY A 23 -14.74 -2.23 0.63
N THR A 24 -14.08 -2.28 1.78
CA THR A 24 -13.89 -1.12 2.64
C THR A 24 -12.95 -0.11 1.98
N LYS A 25 -13.35 1.16 1.99
CA LYS A 25 -12.49 2.27 1.55
C LYS A 25 -11.48 2.58 2.64
N VAL A 26 -10.21 2.60 2.27
CA VAL A 26 -9.11 2.97 3.16
C VAL A 26 -8.43 4.23 2.64
N ARG A 27 -8.18 5.17 3.54
CA ARG A 27 -7.47 6.41 3.23
C ARG A 27 -5.98 6.22 3.47
N LEU A 28 -5.17 6.55 2.48
CA LEU A 28 -3.71 6.46 2.58
C LEU A 28 -3.19 7.63 3.42
N GLY A 29 -2.20 7.36 4.27
CA GLY A 29 -1.62 8.33 5.21
C GLY A 29 -2.46 8.56 6.47
N GLN A 30 -3.47 7.72 6.71
CA GLN A 30 -4.28 7.76 7.94
C GLN A 30 -4.09 6.45 8.71
N PRO A 31 -3.31 6.45 9.80
CA PRO A 31 -3.08 5.27 10.62
C PRO A 31 -4.38 4.72 11.20
N GLN A 32 -4.46 3.39 11.33
CA GLN A 32 -5.58 2.71 11.98
C GLN A 32 -5.24 2.23 13.40
N GLY A 33 -6.27 2.06 14.23
CA GLY A 33 -6.13 1.61 15.62
C GLY A 33 -5.37 2.62 16.47
N ASP A 34 -4.44 2.12 17.29
CA ASP A 34 -3.63 2.92 18.21
C ASP A 34 -2.29 3.39 17.59
N ALA A 35 -2.08 3.15 16.30
CA ALA A 35 -0.85 3.53 15.61
C ALA A 35 -0.77 5.06 15.42
N THR A 36 0.45 5.60 15.56
CA THR A 36 0.72 7.04 15.33
C THR A 36 1.17 7.32 13.91
N TRP A 37 1.75 6.32 13.23
CA TRP A 37 2.33 6.45 11.90
C TRP A 37 1.80 5.35 10.98
N GLN A 38 1.77 5.63 9.67
CA GLN A 38 1.42 4.64 8.65
C GLN A 38 2.53 4.49 7.62
N ALA A 39 2.94 3.23 7.40
CA ALA A 39 3.80 2.84 6.29
C ALA A 39 2.92 2.38 5.11
N VAL A 40 2.90 3.19 4.05
CA VAL A 40 2.17 2.87 2.81
C VAL A 40 3.14 2.31 1.77
N PHE A 41 3.01 1.03 1.44
CA PHE A 41 3.82 0.34 0.43
C PHE A 41 3.09 0.29 -0.91
N VAL A 42 3.47 1.17 -1.84
CA VAL A 42 2.96 1.14 -3.21
C VAL A 42 3.80 0.16 -4.04
N TYR A 43 3.16 -0.87 -4.61
CA TYR A 43 3.84 -1.89 -5.41
C TYR A 43 3.24 -2.03 -6.82
N ARG A 44 3.99 -2.67 -7.73
CA ARG A 44 3.64 -2.71 -9.16
C ARG A 44 2.40 -3.55 -9.49
N GLY A 45 1.96 -4.42 -8.59
CA GLY A 45 0.87 -5.38 -8.83
C GLY A 45 1.33 -6.83 -8.97
N LYS A 46 0.36 -7.71 -9.20
CA LYS A 46 0.45 -9.18 -9.24
C LYS A 46 1.56 -9.73 -10.14
N HIS A 47 1.82 -9.08 -11.27
CA HIS A 47 2.77 -9.58 -12.28
C HIS A 47 4.24 -9.45 -11.86
N CYS A 48 4.51 -8.76 -10.75
CA CYS A 48 5.86 -8.46 -10.28
C CYS A 48 6.32 -9.48 -9.22
N PRO A 49 7.16 -10.49 -9.57
CA PRO A 49 7.61 -11.50 -8.60
C PRO A 49 8.46 -10.92 -7.46
N LEU A 50 9.22 -9.86 -7.75
CA LEU A 50 9.97 -9.13 -6.71
C LEU A 50 9.06 -8.45 -5.71
N CYS A 51 7.91 -7.94 -6.16
CA CYS A 51 6.93 -7.30 -5.30
C CYS A 51 6.30 -8.33 -4.36
N THR A 52 5.97 -9.53 -4.86
CA THR A 52 5.51 -10.65 -4.01
C THR A 52 6.55 -10.99 -2.94
N LYS A 53 7.83 -11.16 -3.32
CA LYS A 53 8.89 -11.45 -2.36
C LYS A 53 9.00 -10.36 -1.29
N TYR A 54 8.96 -9.10 -1.72
CA TYR A 54 9.09 -7.94 -0.84
C TYR A 54 7.92 -7.82 0.16
N LEU A 55 6.68 -8.06 -0.29
CA LEU A 55 5.51 -8.03 0.59
C LEU A 55 5.56 -9.16 1.64
N ASN A 56 5.97 -10.37 1.25
CA ASN A 56 6.16 -11.47 2.20
C ASN A 56 7.31 -11.19 3.17
N GLU A 57 8.36 -10.47 2.75
CA GLU A 57 9.44 -10.03 3.64
C GLU A 57 8.94 -8.98 4.65
N ILE A 58 8.12 -8.01 4.22
CA ILE A 58 7.50 -7.03 5.13
C ILE A 58 6.69 -7.72 6.23
N GLU A 59 5.99 -8.81 5.93
CA GLU A 59 5.23 -9.58 6.92
C GLU A 59 6.12 -10.01 8.09
N THR A 60 7.35 -10.42 7.83
CA THR A 60 8.30 -10.83 8.88
C THR A 60 8.69 -9.69 9.83
N TYR A 61 8.53 -8.43 9.39
CA TYR A 61 8.78 -7.23 10.20
C TYR A 61 7.51 -6.61 10.79
N LYS A 62 6.32 -7.18 10.54
CA LYS A 62 5.04 -6.61 10.98
C LYS A 62 5.02 -6.27 12.47
N GLN A 63 5.56 -7.16 13.32
CA GLN A 63 5.62 -6.91 14.76
C GLN A 63 6.53 -5.73 15.10
N VAL A 64 7.68 -5.59 14.43
CA VAL A 64 8.60 -4.48 14.64
C VAL A 64 7.95 -3.13 14.27
N PHE A 65 7.19 -3.08 13.17
CA PHE A 65 6.40 -1.89 12.82
C PHE A 65 5.35 -1.60 13.90
N SER A 66 4.61 -2.62 14.34
CA SER A 66 3.59 -2.48 15.39
C SER A 66 4.17 -1.96 16.70
N ASP A 67 5.29 -2.51 17.15
CA ASP A 67 5.98 -2.10 18.39
C ASP A 67 6.51 -0.66 18.30
N ALA A 68 6.80 -0.19 17.08
CA ALA A 68 7.17 1.20 16.81
C ALA A 68 5.96 2.14 16.64
N GLY A 69 4.73 1.64 16.81
CA GLY A 69 3.50 2.43 16.62
C GLY A 69 3.20 2.77 15.16
N VAL A 70 3.63 1.89 14.23
CA VAL A 70 3.45 2.06 12.79
C VAL A 70 2.50 0.99 12.24
N ASP A 71 1.40 1.39 11.61
CA ASP A 71 0.54 0.48 10.85
C ASP A 71 1.04 0.32 9.41
N ILE A 72 0.75 -0.84 8.80
CA ILE A 72 1.19 -1.18 7.45
C ILE A 72 -0.03 -1.24 6.53
N LEU A 73 0.09 -0.61 5.35
CA LEU A 73 -0.86 -0.76 4.26
C LEU A 73 -0.10 -0.97 2.94
N ALA A 74 -0.35 -2.07 2.25
CA ALA A 74 0.12 -2.25 0.87
C ALA A 74 -0.96 -1.85 -0.14
N VAL A 75 -0.57 -1.27 -1.26
CA VAL A 75 -1.51 -0.82 -2.29
C VAL A 75 -0.93 -0.90 -3.70
N SER A 76 -1.76 -1.26 -4.68
CA SER A 76 -1.38 -1.24 -6.10
C SER A 76 -2.49 -0.70 -7.00
N GLY A 77 -2.16 -0.52 -8.28
CA GLY A 77 -3.11 -0.23 -9.35
C GLY A 77 -3.84 -1.46 -9.90
N ASP A 78 -3.69 -2.63 -9.28
CA ASP A 78 -4.42 -3.83 -9.68
C ASP A 78 -5.94 -3.63 -9.54
N SER A 79 -6.70 -4.37 -10.35
CA SER A 79 -8.13 -4.59 -10.12
C SER A 79 -8.38 -5.55 -8.94
N LYS A 80 -9.62 -5.60 -8.45
CA LYS A 80 -10.03 -6.56 -7.41
C LYS A 80 -9.64 -8.00 -7.79
N GLN A 81 -9.99 -8.40 -9.01
CA GLN A 81 -9.73 -9.76 -9.52
C GLN A 81 -8.23 -10.08 -9.57
N GLN A 82 -7.40 -9.11 -9.95
CA GLN A 82 -5.94 -9.29 -9.96
C GLN A 82 -5.38 -9.45 -8.55
N LEU A 83 -5.86 -8.65 -7.58
CA LEU A 83 -5.44 -8.79 -6.19
C LEU A 83 -5.88 -10.14 -5.60
N GLU A 84 -7.13 -10.57 -5.84
CA GLU A 84 -7.63 -11.89 -5.40
C GLU A 84 -6.71 -13.02 -5.87
N GLN A 85 -6.30 -12.98 -7.14
CA GLN A 85 -5.36 -13.97 -7.68
C GLN A 85 -3.92 -13.79 -7.18
N HIS A 86 -3.55 -12.61 -6.69
CA HIS A 86 -2.21 -12.37 -6.12
C HIS A 86 -2.09 -12.95 -4.73
N LEU A 87 -3.18 -12.93 -3.95
CA LEU A 87 -3.23 -13.51 -2.60
C LEU A 87 -2.82 -14.98 -2.56
N GLU A 88 -3.09 -15.75 -3.63
CA GLU A 88 -2.63 -17.16 -3.73
C GLU A 88 -1.11 -17.32 -3.62
N LYS A 89 -0.34 -16.23 -3.81
CA LYS A 89 1.12 -16.21 -3.77
C LYS A 89 1.67 -15.38 -2.60
N LEU A 90 0.80 -14.72 -1.84
CA LEU A 90 1.17 -13.86 -0.73
C LEU A 90 0.92 -14.60 0.58
N ASP A 91 1.86 -14.48 1.49
CA ASP A 91 1.75 -14.96 2.87
C ASP A 91 1.87 -13.74 3.78
N ILE A 92 0.79 -12.95 3.83
CA ILE A 92 0.73 -11.66 4.52
C ILE A 92 -0.56 -11.56 5.34
N SER A 93 -0.49 -10.85 6.46
CA SER A 93 -1.62 -10.58 7.35
C SER A 93 -1.87 -9.10 7.58
N PHE A 94 -1.05 -8.21 7.01
CA PHE A 94 -1.34 -6.78 6.96
C PHE A 94 -2.36 -6.44 5.83
N PRO A 95 -3.12 -5.34 5.97
CA PRO A 95 -4.07 -4.89 4.94
C PRO A 95 -3.42 -4.63 3.57
N ILE A 96 -4.09 -5.09 2.52
CA ILE A 96 -3.72 -4.82 1.12
C ILE A 96 -4.93 -4.27 0.35
N ALA A 97 -4.69 -3.21 -0.41
CA ALA A 97 -5.71 -2.50 -1.17
C ALA A 97 -5.37 -2.46 -2.67
N TYR A 98 -6.40 -2.28 -3.48
CA TYR A 98 -6.32 -2.25 -4.93
C TYR A 98 -6.99 -0.98 -5.49
N GLY A 99 -6.81 -0.78 -6.80
CA GLY A 99 -7.58 0.19 -7.57
C GLY A 99 -7.01 1.60 -7.57
N LEU A 100 -5.71 1.79 -7.30
CA LEU A 100 -5.09 3.08 -7.57
C LEU A 100 -5.15 3.41 -9.06
N THR A 101 -5.71 4.58 -9.38
CA THR A 101 -5.71 5.10 -10.73
C THR A 101 -4.34 5.66 -11.12
N GLU A 102 -4.06 5.76 -12.41
CA GLU A 102 -2.83 6.39 -12.92
C GLU A 102 -2.64 7.81 -12.39
N GLN A 103 -3.74 8.58 -12.28
CA GLN A 103 -3.69 9.93 -11.75
C GLN A 103 -3.26 9.95 -10.28
N GLN A 104 -3.79 9.05 -9.45
CA GLN A 104 -3.41 8.95 -8.04
C GLN A 104 -1.95 8.49 -7.90
N MET A 105 -1.49 7.56 -8.73
CA MET A 105 -0.08 7.15 -8.74
C MET A 105 0.85 8.31 -9.11
N LYS A 106 0.50 9.10 -10.14
CA LYS A 106 1.26 10.31 -10.50
C LYS A 106 1.28 11.36 -9.39
N THR A 107 0.23 11.47 -8.60
CA THR A 107 0.19 12.35 -7.42
C THR A 107 1.17 11.90 -6.32
N LEU A 108 1.50 10.61 -6.27
CA LEU A 108 2.49 10.07 -5.32
C LEU A 108 3.94 10.20 -5.80
N GLY A 109 4.17 10.46 -7.09
CA GLY A 109 5.49 10.72 -7.69
C GLY A 109 5.83 9.82 -8.87
#